data_AF-A0A7W6H7S3-F1
#
_entry.id   AF-A0A7W6H7S3-F1
#
_cell.length_a   1.000
_cell.length_b   1.000
_cell.length_c   1.000
_cell.angle_alpha   90.00
_cell.angle_beta   90.00
_cell.angle_gamma   90.00
#
_symmetry.space_group_name_H-M   'P 1'
#
loop_
_entity.id
_entity.type
_entity.pdbx_description
1 polymer ?
#
loop_
_entity_poly.entity_id
_entity_poly.type
_entity_poly.pdbx_seq_one_letter_code
_entity_poly.pdbx_strand_id
1 'polypeptide(L)'
;MALMMDGEEVYRARLAECLAAAEATTLPQVKERHLTAAASWQTLLDTVMERKANVAALQRSRMRHQAEDTALSETEYEIPDTAVDAIEDGTPVMKAFRQSTGRSQHDVAVEAGITEDRLAEIEQGSTAHADELARISNALGVPADLLVDE
;
A
#
# COMPACT_ATOMS: atom_id res chain seq x y z
N MET A 1 20.39 -26.83 7.23
CA MET A 1 19.27 -25.88 7.40
C MET A 1 19.48 -25.21 8.75
N ALA A 2 20.26 -24.13 8.80
CA ALA A 2 20.53 -23.42 10.05
C ALA A 2 19.34 -22.49 10.31
N LEU A 3 18.56 -22.76 11.37
CA LEU A 3 17.64 -21.76 11.90
C LEU A 3 18.48 -20.55 12.31
N MET A 4 18.37 -19.45 11.57
CA MET A 4 18.90 -18.17 12.02
C MET A 4 18.10 -17.78 13.26
N MET A 5 18.68 -18.00 14.45
CA MET A 5 18.07 -17.55 15.70
C MET A 5 17.85 -16.04 15.63
N ASP A 6 16.67 -15.60 16.04
CA ASP A 6 16.36 -14.18 16.09
C ASP A 6 17.29 -13.49 17.11
N GLY A 7 17.72 -12.25 16.83
CA GLY A 7 18.64 -11.54 17.71
C GLY A 7 18.12 -11.43 19.14
N GLU A 8 16.80 -11.35 19.33
CA GLU A 8 16.14 -11.38 20.65
C GLU A 8 16.41 -12.67 21.42
N GLU A 9 16.30 -13.82 20.75
CA GLU A 9 16.54 -15.14 21.35
C GLU A 9 18.00 -15.30 21.76
N VAL A 10 18.92 -14.83 20.93
CA VAL A 10 20.36 -14.83 21.22
C VAL A 10 20.67 -14.00 22.46
N TYR A 11 20.13 -12.78 22.56
CA TYR A 11 20.38 -11.92 23.72
C TYR A 11 19.75 -12.47 25.00
N ARG A 12 18.54 -13.04 24.93
CA ARG A 12 17.92 -13.71 26.09
C ARG A 12 18.73 -14.92 26.57
N ALA A 13 19.20 -15.75 25.66
CA ALA A 13 20.02 -16.91 26.01
C ALA A 13 21.33 -16.47 26.72
N ARG A 14 22.02 -15.46 26.17
CA ARG A 14 23.26 -14.93 26.77
C ARG A 14 23.05 -14.25 28.11
N LEU A 15 21.95 -13.52 28.28
CA LEU A 15 21.55 -12.94 29.56
C LEU A 15 21.35 -14.04 30.61
N ALA A 16 20.58 -15.08 30.27
CA ALA A 16 20.31 -16.21 31.16
C ALA A 16 21.59 -16.96 31.57
N GLU A 17 22.51 -17.19 30.62
CA GLU A 17 23.83 -17.79 30.90
C GLU A 17 24.65 -16.94 31.88
N CYS A 18 24.68 -15.61 31.71
CA CYS A 18 25.42 -14.72 32.60
C CYS A 18 24.83 -14.71 34.02
N LEU A 19 23.51 -14.70 34.14
CA LEU A 19 22.83 -14.76 35.45
C LEU A 19 23.07 -16.10 36.14
N ALA A 20 22.95 -17.22 35.41
CA ALA A 20 23.23 -18.54 35.94
C ALA A 20 24.70 -18.68 36.40
N ALA A 21 25.64 -18.13 35.64
CA ALA A 21 27.06 -18.13 36.03
C ALA A 21 27.34 -17.25 37.26
N ALA A 22 26.63 -16.12 37.41
CA ALA A 22 26.71 -15.27 38.60
C ALA A 22 26.15 -15.95 39.86
N GLU A 23 25.12 -16.78 39.71
CA GLU A 23 24.53 -17.56 40.80
C GLU A 23 25.41 -18.76 41.21
N ALA A 24 26.04 -19.42 40.23
CA ALA A 24 26.87 -20.61 40.47
C ALA A 24 28.22 -20.28 41.13
N THR A 25 28.71 -19.05 41.01
CA THR A 25 30.01 -18.65 41.56
C THR A 25 29.92 -18.14 43.00
N THR A 26 30.88 -18.54 43.83
CA THR A 26 31.00 -18.09 45.23
C THR A 26 31.97 -16.92 45.40
N LEU A 27 32.73 -16.57 44.36
CA LEU A 27 33.71 -15.49 44.38
C LEU A 27 33.06 -14.14 44.02
N PRO A 28 33.06 -13.14 44.93
CA PRO A 28 32.39 -11.86 44.71
C PRO A 28 32.82 -11.13 43.44
N GLN A 29 34.12 -11.07 43.18
CA GLN A 29 34.69 -10.43 41.98
C GLN A 29 34.27 -11.10 40.65
N VAL A 30 34.05 -12.42 40.67
CA VAL A 30 33.62 -13.17 39.48
C VAL A 30 32.13 -12.97 39.28
N LYS A 31 31.35 -12.99 40.37
CA LYS A 31 29.93 -12.67 40.37
C LYS A 31 29.66 -11.28 39.79
N GLU A 32 30.39 -10.27 40.24
CA GLU A 32 30.27 -8.90 39.76
C GLU A 32 30.54 -8.79 38.26
N ARG A 33 31.57 -9.48 37.74
CA ARG A 33 31.86 -9.51 36.30
C ARG A 33 30.71 -10.12 35.48
N HIS A 34 30.11 -11.21 35.96
CA HIS A 34 28.96 -11.82 35.30
C HIS A 34 27.72 -10.93 35.34
N LEU A 35 27.48 -10.22 36.44
CA LEU A 35 26.38 -9.25 36.55
C LEU A 35 26.56 -8.06 35.62
N THR A 36 27.79 -7.53 35.48
CA THR A 36 28.10 -6.46 34.51
C THR A 36 27.89 -6.91 33.06
N ALA A 37 28.26 -8.16 32.75
CA ALA A 37 27.97 -8.74 31.44
C ALA A 37 26.46 -8.92 31.22
N ALA A 38 25.72 -9.40 32.22
CA ALA A 38 24.26 -9.52 32.18
C ALA A 38 23.58 -8.17 31.93
N ALA A 39 24.01 -7.11 32.61
CA ALA A 39 23.49 -5.76 32.39
C ALA A 39 23.70 -5.30 30.94
N SER A 40 24.86 -5.60 30.34
CA SER A 40 25.15 -5.26 28.95
C SER A 40 24.22 -6.01 27.98
N TRP A 41 23.96 -7.29 28.22
CA TRP A 41 23.02 -8.08 27.40
C TRP A 41 21.58 -7.60 27.57
N GLN A 42 21.18 -7.20 28.78
CA GLN A 42 19.85 -6.63 29.03
C GLN A 42 19.64 -5.34 28.21
N THR A 43 20.62 -4.42 28.19
CA THR A 43 20.53 -3.19 27.37
C THR A 43 20.34 -3.48 25.87
N LEU A 44 21.05 -4.48 25.35
CA LEU A 44 20.90 -4.89 23.94
C LEU A 44 19.52 -5.48 23.67
N LEU A 45 19.01 -6.32 24.57
CA LEU A 45 17.66 -6.88 24.47
C LEU A 45 16.60 -5.78 24.48
N ASP A 46 16.69 -4.82 25.42
CA ASP A 46 15.75 -3.71 25.52
C ASP A 46 15.73 -2.87 24.24
N THR A 47 16.90 -2.58 23.68
CA THR A 47 17.04 -1.83 22.42
C THR A 47 16.34 -2.54 21.26
N VAL A 48 16.45 -3.87 21.18
CA VAL A 48 15.81 -4.68 20.14
C VAL A 48 14.30 -4.70 20.32
N MET A 49 13.83 -4.89 21.55
CA MET A 49 12.41 -4.89 21.88
C MET A 49 11.75 -3.53 21.57
N GLU A 50 12.42 -2.43 21.90
CA GLU A 50 11.97 -1.07 21.57
C GLU A 50 11.85 -0.88 20.05
N ARG A 51 12.86 -1.29 19.28
CA ARG A 51 12.82 -1.24 17.81
C ARG A 51 11.65 -2.05 17.24
N LYS A 52 11.42 -3.28 17.74
CA LYS A 52 10.29 -4.11 17.31
C LYS A 52 8.95 -3.45 17.65
N ALA A 53 8.81 -2.86 18.83
CA ALA A 53 7.61 -2.13 19.23
C ALA A 53 7.33 -0.93 18.30
N ASN A 54 8.37 -0.17 17.95
CA ASN A 54 8.28 0.96 17.03
C ASN A 54 7.86 0.52 15.62
N VAL A 55 8.46 -0.56 15.10
CA VAL A 55 8.07 -1.14 13.80
C VAL A 55 6.61 -1.59 13.82
N ALA A 56 6.17 -2.29 14.87
CA ALA A 56 4.79 -2.72 15.01
C ALA A 56 3.82 -1.54 15.13
N ALA A 57 4.22 -0.44 15.79
CA ALA A 57 3.42 0.78 15.86
C ALA A 57 3.27 1.44 14.48
N LEU A 58 4.36 1.55 13.71
CA LEU A 58 4.34 2.07 12.35
C LEU A 58 3.48 1.21 11.41
N GLN A 59 3.61 -0.11 11.49
CA GLN A 59 2.78 -1.04 10.70
C GLN A 59 1.29 -0.86 11.00
N ARG A 60 0.91 -0.76 12.28
CA ARG A 60 -0.48 -0.49 12.68
C ARG A 60 -0.98 0.87 12.18
N SER A 61 -0.14 1.90 12.22
CA SER A 61 -0.50 3.22 11.68
C SER A 61 -0.73 3.17 10.17
N ARG A 62 0.15 2.46 9.44
CA ARG A 62 0.01 2.26 8.00
C ARG A 62 -1.26 1.49 7.63
N MET A 63 -1.59 0.43 8.37
CA MET A 63 -2.81 -0.33 8.15
C MET A 63 -4.07 0.52 8.38
N ARG A 64 -4.05 1.42 9.39
CA ARG A 64 -5.16 2.36 9.61
C ARG A 64 -5.32 3.33 8.45
N HIS A 65 -4.23 3.95 7.99
CA HIS A 65 -4.30 4.84 6.83
C HIS A 65 -4.75 4.11 5.55
N GLN A 66 -4.29 2.88 5.31
CA GLN A 66 -4.80 2.08 4.18
C GLN A 66 -6.28 1.74 4.32
N ALA A 67 -6.77 1.43 5.52
CA ALA A 67 -8.19 1.19 5.75
C ALA A 67 -9.02 2.46 5.56
N GLU A 68 -8.50 3.63 5.96
CA GLU A 68 -9.12 4.94 5.72
C GLU A 68 -9.16 5.26 4.22
N ASP A 69 -8.06 5.05 3.48
CA ASP A 69 -8.02 5.23 2.02
C ASP A 69 -8.95 4.24 1.29
N THR A 70 -9.07 3.01 1.78
CA THR A 70 -9.98 2.00 1.19
C THR A 70 -11.44 2.34 1.47
N ALA A 71 -11.77 2.79 2.68
CA ALA A 71 -13.13 3.24 3.02
C ALA A 71 -13.53 4.52 2.25
N LEU A 72 -12.57 5.38 1.90
CA LEU A 72 -12.77 6.52 1.01
C LEU A 72 -12.84 6.13 -0.49
N SER A 73 -12.46 4.90 -0.85
CA SER A 73 -12.59 4.37 -2.21
C SER A 73 -13.97 3.74 -2.48
N GLU A 74 -14.78 3.52 -1.45
CA GLU A 74 -16.17 3.02 -1.60
C GLU A 74 -17.18 4.14 -1.94
N THR A 75 -16.72 5.36 -2.27
CA THR A 75 -17.62 6.37 -2.84
C THR A 75 -18.21 5.83 -4.14
N GLU A 76 -19.49 5.46 -4.07
CA GLU A 76 -20.36 5.17 -5.20
C GLU A 76 -20.15 6.28 -6.24
N TYR A 77 -19.61 5.92 -7.40
CA TYR A 77 -19.38 6.88 -8.47
C TYR A 77 -20.73 7.39 -8.98
N GLU A 78 -21.05 8.64 -8.67
CA GLU A 78 -22.29 9.28 -9.16
C GLU A 78 -22.13 9.59 -10.66
N ILE A 79 -22.91 8.89 -11.49
CA ILE A 79 -22.95 9.12 -12.93
C ILE A 79 -23.66 10.46 -13.20
N PRO A 80 -23.02 11.42 -13.88
CA PRO A 80 -23.68 12.69 -14.19
C PRO A 80 -24.90 12.52 -15.08
N ASP A 81 -26.02 13.20 -14.77
CA ASP A 81 -27.24 13.17 -15.59
C ASP A 81 -26.96 13.49 -17.07
N THR A 82 -26.03 14.41 -17.34
CA THR A 82 -25.62 14.77 -18.71
C THR A 82 -24.97 13.62 -19.48
N ALA A 83 -24.29 12.69 -18.80
CA ALA A 83 -23.75 11.50 -19.43
C ALA A 83 -24.88 10.49 -19.72
N VAL A 84 -25.81 10.31 -18.78
CA VAL A 84 -26.99 9.44 -18.93
C VAL A 84 -27.83 9.89 -20.12
N ASP A 85 -28.24 11.17 -20.15
CA ASP A 85 -29.03 11.75 -21.23
C ASP A 85 -28.35 11.56 -22.59
N ALA A 86 -27.04 11.82 -22.67
CA ALA A 86 -26.29 11.67 -23.92
C ALA A 86 -26.24 10.21 -24.40
N ILE A 87 -26.09 9.25 -23.49
CA ILE A 87 -26.10 7.81 -23.80
C ILE A 87 -27.49 7.39 -24.28
N GLU A 88 -28.55 7.85 -23.61
CA GLU A 88 -29.94 7.59 -24.03
C GLU A 88 -30.23 8.16 -25.44
N ASP A 89 -29.63 9.30 -25.77
CA ASP A 89 -29.67 9.92 -27.10
C ASP A 89 -28.82 9.18 -28.17
N GLY A 90 -28.12 8.10 -27.79
CA GLY A 90 -27.30 7.27 -28.67
C GLY A 90 -25.86 7.76 -28.84
N THR A 91 -25.38 8.63 -27.95
CA THR A 91 -23.95 8.99 -27.89
C THR A 91 -23.15 7.83 -27.32
N PRO A 92 -22.04 7.42 -27.94
CA PRO A 92 -21.17 6.38 -27.41
C PRO A 92 -20.71 6.69 -25.98
N VAL A 93 -20.74 5.68 -25.10
CA VAL A 93 -20.47 5.80 -23.66
C VAL A 93 -19.18 6.56 -23.36
N MET A 94 -18.07 6.17 -24.02
CA MET A 94 -16.76 6.81 -23.85
C MET A 94 -16.80 8.32 -24.15
N LYS A 95 -17.56 8.72 -25.17
CA LYS A 95 -17.70 10.11 -25.59
C LYS A 95 -18.61 10.89 -24.63
N ALA A 96 -19.71 10.28 -24.17
CA ALA A 96 -20.63 10.88 -23.22
C ALA A 96 -19.91 11.24 -21.91
N PHE A 97 -19.13 10.33 -21.33
CA PHE A 97 -18.35 10.58 -20.11
C PHE A 97 -17.24 11.62 -20.30
N ARG A 98 -16.57 11.62 -21.45
CA ARG A 98 -15.59 12.67 -21.76
C ARG A 98 -16.24 14.06 -21.85
N GLN A 99 -17.42 14.15 -22.47
CA GLN A 99 -18.12 15.42 -22.63
C GLN A 99 -18.73 15.90 -21.31
N SER A 100 -19.27 15.01 -20.48
CA SER A 100 -19.83 15.36 -19.17
C SER A 100 -18.78 15.90 -18.20
N THR A 101 -17.53 15.41 -18.31
CA THR A 101 -16.36 15.91 -17.56
C THR A 101 -15.75 17.18 -18.18
N GLY A 102 -16.29 17.68 -19.30
CA GLY A 102 -15.84 18.92 -19.95
C GLY A 102 -14.47 18.82 -20.62
N ARG A 103 -13.98 17.60 -20.90
CA ARG A 103 -12.62 17.35 -21.38
C ARG A 103 -12.57 17.24 -22.90
N SER A 104 -11.53 17.81 -23.53
CA SER A 104 -11.32 17.64 -24.96
C SER A 104 -10.73 16.26 -25.27
N GLN A 105 -10.88 15.81 -26.52
CA GLN A 105 -10.30 14.54 -26.96
C GLN A 105 -8.77 14.57 -26.86
N HIS A 106 -8.16 15.69 -27.28
CA HIS A 106 -6.74 15.94 -27.15
C HIS A 106 -6.24 15.79 -25.70
N ASP A 107 -6.89 16.44 -24.74
CA ASP A 107 -6.43 16.44 -23.34
C ASP A 107 -6.45 15.03 -22.74
N VAL A 108 -7.52 14.27 -23.01
CA VAL A 108 -7.65 12.89 -22.53
C VAL A 108 -6.63 11.97 -23.19
N ALA A 109 -6.39 12.14 -24.49
CA ALA A 109 -5.40 11.33 -25.20
C ALA A 109 -3.97 11.58 -24.67
N VAL A 110 -3.61 12.85 -24.44
CA VAL A 110 -2.33 13.24 -23.85
C VAL A 110 -2.16 12.64 -22.45
N GLU A 111 -3.18 12.75 -21.60
CA GLU A 111 -3.12 12.26 -20.23
C GLU A 111 -3.11 10.73 -20.14
N ALA A 112 -3.88 10.04 -20.99
CA ALA A 112 -3.89 8.58 -21.09
C ALA A 112 -2.66 8.02 -21.82
N GLY A 113 -1.84 8.87 -22.46
CA GLY A 113 -0.67 8.46 -23.24
C GLY A 113 -1.04 7.61 -24.45
N ILE A 114 -2.10 7.98 -25.16
CA ILE A 114 -2.53 7.40 -26.45
C ILE A 114 -2.61 8.50 -27.51
N THR A 115 -2.77 8.12 -28.78
CA THR A 115 -2.99 9.11 -29.84
C THR A 115 -4.44 9.60 -29.84
N GLU A 116 -4.65 10.84 -30.25
CA GLU A 116 -5.99 11.43 -30.38
C GLU A 116 -6.86 10.64 -31.36
N ASP A 117 -6.29 10.19 -32.48
CA ASP A 117 -6.95 9.31 -33.45
C ASP A 117 -7.39 7.98 -32.80
N ARG A 118 -6.55 7.38 -31.95
CA ARG A 118 -6.88 6.12 -31.27
C ARG A 118 -8.04 6.32 -30.29
N LEU A 119 -8.07 7.42 -29.56
CA LEU A 119 -9.21 7.76 -28.71
C LEU A 119 -10.49 7.98 -29.53
N ALA A 120 -10.38 8.63 -30.70
CA ALA A 120 -11.51 8.83 -31.61
C ALA A 120 -12.08 7.51 -32.16
N GLU A 121 -11.22 6.54 -32.49
CA GLU A 121 -11.66 5.18 -32.89
C GLU A 121 -12.41 4.49 -31.76
N ILE A 122 -11.89 4.58 -30.52
CA ILE A 122 -12.52 3.98 -29.34
C ILE A 122 -13.88 4.62 -29.07
N GLU A 123 -13.99 5.95 -29.17
CA GLU A 123 -15.26 6.67 -29.07
C GLU A 123 -16.27 6.29 -30.17
N GLN A 124 -15.81 5.71 -31.28
CA GLN A 124 -16.66 5.22 -32.37
C GLN A 124 -17.00 3.72 -32.25
N GLY A 125 -16.60 3.06 -31.17
CA GLY A 125 -16.90 1.65 -30.90
C GLY A 125 -15.75 0.68 -31.20
N SER A 126 -14.54 1.17 -31.46
CA SER A 126 -13.35 0.31 -31.51
C SER A 126 -13.04 -0.22 -30.11
N THR A 127 -12.80 -1.53 -29.99
CA THR A 127 -12.48 -2.14 -28.70
C THR A 127 -11.13 -1.64 -28.18
N ALA A 128 -11.15 -1.04 -26.98
CA ALA A 128 -9.94 -0.66 -26.26
C ALA A 128 -9.26 -1.90 -25.64
N HIS A 129 -7.93 -1.95 -25.66
CA HIS A 129 -7.20 -2.93 -24.87
C HIS A 129 -7.33 -2.63 -23.37
N ALA A 130 -7.17 -3.64 -22.50
CA ALA A 130 -7.28 -3.46 -21.06
C ALA A 130 -6.36 -2.34 -20.53
N ASP A 131 -5.13 -2.25 -21.03
CA ASP A 131 -4.18 -1.19 -20.67
C ASP A 131 -4.57 0.20 -21.21
N GLU A 132 -5.30 0.27 -22.33
CA GLU A 132 -5.84 1.53 -22.86
C GLU A 132 -7.04 1.97 -22.02
N LEU A 133 -7.97 1.05 -21.74
CA LEU A 133 -9.16 1.30 -20.93
C LEU A 133 -8.79 1.77 -19.52
N ALA A 134 -7.82 1.11 -18.88
CA ALA A 134 -7.33 1.52 -17.56
C ALA A 134 -6.72 2.92 -17.58
N ARG A 135 -5.99 3.29 -18.64
CA ARG A 135 -5.41 4.63 -18.76
C ARG A 135 -6.45 5.70 -19.05
N ILE A 136 -7.42 5.42 -19.91
CA ILE A 136 -8.54 6.34 -20.20
C ILE A 136 -9.43 6.51 -18.98
N SER A 137 -9.76 5.43 -18.27
CA SER A 137 -10.49 5.44 -17.01
C SER A 137 -9.82 6.35 -15.97
N ASN A 138 -8.51 6.19 -15.77
CA ASN A 138 -7.75 7.06 -14.88
C ASN A 138 -7.75 8.52 -15.34
N ALA A 139 -7.58 8.78 -16.63
CA ALA A 139 -7.61 10.14 -17.17
C ALA A 139 -8.99 10.80 -17.03
N LEU A 140 -10.09 10.05 -17.17
CA LEU A 140 -11.43 10.61 -17.02
C LEU A 140 -11.90 10.65 -15.55
N GLY A 141 -11.23 9.92 -14.65
CA GLY A 141 -11.72 9.72 -13.28
C GLY A 141 -13.04 8.91 -13.25
N VAL A 142 -13.29 8.09 -14.27
CA VAL A 142 -14.50 7.28 -14.43
C VAL A 142 -14.12 5.81 -14.27
N PRO A 143 -14.82 5.01 -13.46
CA PRO A 143 -14.60 3.57 -13.37
C PRO A 143 -14.61 2.87 -14.74
N ALA A 144 -13.64 1.98 -14.99
CA ALA A 144 -13.48 1.30 -16.27
C ALA A 144 -14.72 0.50 -16.69
N ASP A 145 -15.43 -0.12 -15.74
CA ASP A 145 -16.69 -0.84 -15.96
C ASP A 145 -17.82 0.03 -16.52
N LEU A 146 -17.77 1.35 -16.30
CA LEU A 146 -18.77 2.28 -16.85
C LEU A 146 -18.41 2.79 -18.26
N LEU A 147 -17.20 2.53 -18.75
CA LEU A 147 -16.71 3.03 -20.04
C LEU A 147 -16.85 2.01 -21.18
N VAL A 148 -17.26 0.79 -20.86
CA VAL A 148 -17.53 -0.27 -21.84
C VAL A 148 -19.02 -0.30 -22.16
N ASP A 149 -19.33 -0.32 -23.45
CA ASP A 149 -20.67 -0.60 -23.98
C ASP A 149 -20.86 -2.14 -23.97
N GLU A 150 -21.97 -2.65 -23.43
CA GLU A 150 -22.33 -4.10 -23.46
C GLU A 150 -22.88 -4.55 -24.82
#